data_AF-A0A6V7WDQ9-F1
#
_entry.id   AF-A0A6V7WDQ9-F1
#
_cell.length_a   1.000
_cell.length_b   1.000
_cell.length_c   1.000
_cell.angle_alpha   90.00
_cell.angle_beta   90.00
_cell.angle_gamma   90.00
#
_symmetry.space_group_name_H-M   'P 1'
#
loop_
_entity.id
_entity.type
_entity.pdbx_description
1 polymer ?
#
loop_
_entity_poly.entity_id
_entity_poly.type
_entity_poly.pdbx_seq_one_letter_code
_entity_poly.pdbx_strand_id
1 'polypeptide(L)'
;MNESNLYAKESLNVQKIIEILNAVESKTWDLVPSTINCLASWLIISVSSEYKRRGIAEALLNYNLEEMEKFGCQGLITEASAFNSQKLFQKMGYSRLFEIKHSDWKGEDGKQIFNCKDGTDKITLEFKQFKNIKELI
;
A
#
# COMPACT_ATOMS: atom_id res chain seq x y z
N MET A 1 -12.81 -27.10 -16.17
CA MET A 1 -11.87 -26.09 -16.73
C MET A 1 -11.12 -25.54 -15.52
N ASN A 2 -9.86 -25.95 -15.30
CA ASN A 2 -9.13 -25.67 -14.06
C ASN A 2 -8.48 -24.28 -14.10
N GLU A 3 -8.64 -23.52 -13.01
CA GLU A 3 -8.04 -22.18 -12.78
C GLU A 3 -6.51 -22.17 -12.84
N SER A 4 -5.87 -23.34 -12.77
CA SER A 4 -4.42 -23.53 -12.79
C SER A 4 -3.74 -23.18 -14.13
N ASN A 5 -4.49 -22.86 -15.19
CA ASN A 5 -3.94 -22.52 -16.51
C ASN A 5 -3.99 -21.02 -16.87
N LEU A 6 -4.52 -20.15 -16.00
CA LEU A 6 -4.60 -18.71 -16.28
C LEU A 6 -3.29 -17.95 -16.00
N TYR A 7 -2.39 -18.54 -15.21
CA TYR A 7 -1.09 -17.96 -14.79
C TYR A 7 0.08 -18.28 -15.72
N ALA A 8 -0.20 -18.75 -16.94
CA ALA A 8 0.82 -19.11 -17.92
C ALA A 8 1.56 -17.86 -18.43
N LYS A 9 2.71 -17.58 -17.80
CA LYS A 9 3.80 -16.70 -18.21
C LYS A 9 3.54 -15.20 -18.11
N GLU A 10 3.38 -14.71 -16.88
CA GLU A 10 3.60 -13.30 -16.60
C GLU A 10 5.02 -12.88 -17.03
N SER A 11 5.15 -11.66 -17.56
CA SER A 11 6.46 -11.14 -17.91
C SER A 11 7.36 -11.10 -16.67
N LEU A 12 8.67 -11.28 -16.86
CA LEU A 12 9.66 -11.21 -15.78
C LEU A 12 9.56 -9.91 -14.97
N ASN A 13 9.10 -8.82 -15.59
CA ASN A 13 8.90 -7.54 -14.93
C ASN A 13 7.69 -7.55 -13.99
N VAL A 14 6.60 -8.22 -14.37
CA VAL A 14 5.41 -8.37 -13.51
C VAL A 14 5.75 -9.21 -12.29
N GLN A 15 6.49 -10.31 -12.48
CA GLN A 15 6.94 -11.17 -11.37
C GLN A 15 7.77 -10.38 -10.36
N LYS A 16 8.74 -9.56 -10.82
CA LYS A 16 9.53 -8.69 -9.94
C LYS A 16 8.67 -7.71 -9.12
N ILE A 17 7.61 -7.16 -9.73
CA ILE A 17 6.67 -6.25 -9.04
C ILE A 17 5.88 -7.02 -7.97
N ILE A 18 5.37 -8.21 -8.32
CA ILE A 18 4.64 -9.06 -7.38
C ILE A 18 5.52 -9.49 -6.22
N GLU A 19 6.77 -9.88 -6.48
CA GLU A 19 7.72 -10.30 -5.45
C GLU A 19 7.96 -9.22 -4.39
N ILE A 20 8.23 -7.98 -4.81
CA ILE A 20 8.47 -6.89 -3.85
C ILE A 20 7.19 -6.46 -3.13
N LEU A 21 6.03 -6.49 -3.82
CA LEU A 21 4.74 -6.22 -3.17
C LEU A 21 4.44 -7.26 -2.09
N ASN A 22 4.57 -8.56 -2.41
CA ASN A 22 4.35 -9.65 -1.47
C ASN A 22 5.33 -9.58 -0.28
N ALA A 23 6.59 -9.19 -0.53
CA ALA A 23 7.59 -9.04 0.54
C ALA A 23 7.18 -7.96 1.57
N VAL A 24 6.46 -6.92 1.14
CA VAL A 24 5.91 -5.88 2.02
C VAL A 24 4.59 -6.34 2.64
N GLU A 25 3.66 -6.83 1.83
CA GLU A 25 2.32 -7.28 2.26
C GLU A 25 2.41 -8.38 3.32
N SER A 26 3.35 -9.32 3.17
CA SER A 26 3.57 -10.42 4.13
C SER A 26 3.91 -9.95 5.55
N LYS A 27 4.33 -8.68 5.73
CA LYS A 27 4.60 -8.09 7.04
C LYS A 27 3.37 -7.53 7.75
N THR A 28 2.23 -7.46 7.06
CA THR A 28 1.02 -6.81 7.59
C THR A 28 0.62 -7.40 8.95
N TRP A 29 0.33 -8.69 9.01
CA TRP A 29 -0.20 -9.32 10.23
C TRP A 29 0.83 -9.46 11.34
N ASP A 30 2.12 -9.42 11.02
CA ASP A 30 3.21 -9.41 12.00
C ASP A 30 3.36 -8.05 12.71
N LEU A 31 2.97 -6.96 12.03
CA LEU A 31 3.27 -5.58 12.47
C LEU A 31 2.05 -4.79 12.90
N VAL A 32 0.85 -5.13 12.43
CA VAL A 32 -0.38 -4.51 12.94
C VAL A 32 -0.65 -4.97 14.38
N PRO A 33 -1.31 -4.15 15.22
CA PRO A 33 -1.66 -4.56 16.57
C PRO A 33 -2.47 -5.86 16.57
N SER A 34 -2.15 -6.79 17.48
CA SER A 34 -2.81 -8.11 17.56
C SER A 34 -4.32 -8.06 17.85
N THR A 35 -4.84 -6.90 18.25
CA THR A 35 -6.28 -6.63 18.40
C THR A 35 -7.00 -6.41 17.07
N ILE A 36 -6.25 -6.25 15.97
CA ILE A 36 -6.77 -6.03 14.62
C ILE A 36 -6.86 -7.36 13.88
N ASN A 37 -8.04 -7.69 13.39
CA ASN A 37 -8.31 -8.89 12.61
C ASN A 37 -8.98 -8.60 11.25
N CYS A 38 -9.35 -7.34 10.99
CA CYS A 38 -9.95 -6.91 9.73
C CYS A 38 -9.41 -5.54 9.32
N LEU A 39 -8.96 -5.42 8.06
CA LEU A 39 -8.37 -4.23 7.47
C LEU A 39 -8.99 -3.96 6.10
N ALA A 40 -9.19 -2.69 5.75
CA ALA A 40 -9.43 -2.29 4.38
C ALA A 40 -8.10 -1.93 3.70
N SER A 41 -7.87 -2.48 2.50
CA SER A 41 -6.63 -2.24 1.75
C SER A 41 -6.86 -1.28 0.58
N TRP A 42 -6.00 -0.27 0.47
CA TRP A 42 -5.92 0.56 -0.73
C TRP A 42 -4.94 -0.04 -1.73
N LEU A 43 -5.46 -0.64 -2.79
CA LEU A 43 -4.63 -1.27 -3.83
C LEU A 43 -4.09 -0.24 -4.84
N ILE A 44 -4.95 0.66 -5.31
CA ILE A 44 -4.59 1.65 -6.34
C ILE A 44 -5.29 2.96 -6.02
N ILE A 45 -4.52 4.05 -6.08
CA ILE A 45 -5.05 5.41 -6.15
C ILE A 45 -4.43 6.15 -7.32
N SER A 46 -5.27 6.84 -8.09
CA SER A 46 -4.84 7.59 -9.25
C SER A 46 -5.66 8.86 -9.41
N VAL A 47 -4.98 9.93 -9.83
CA VAL A 47 -5.59 11.20 -10.17
C VAL A 47 -4.95 11.67 -11.47
N SER A 48 -5.77 12.01 -12.47
CA SER A 48 -5.30 12.57 -13.74
C SER A 48 -4.42 13.81 -13.50
N SER A 49 -3.38 13.97 -14.31
CA SER A 49 -2.46 15.10 -14.23
C SER A 49 -3.13 16.46 -14.34
N GLU A 50 -4.25 16.55 -15.06
CA GLU A 50 -5.04 17.77 -15.25
C GLU A 50 -5.75 18.23 -13.97
N TYR A 51 -5.92 17.31 -13.01
CA TYR A 51 -6.68 17.53 -11.78
C TYR A 51 -5.82 17.43 -10.51
N LYS A 52 -4.48 17.38 -10.64
CA LYS A 52 -3.55 17.37 -9.51
C LYS A 52 -3.65 18.65 -8.67
N ARG A 53 -3.22 18.56 -7.41
CA ARG A 53 -3.19 19.66 -6.42
C ARG A 53 -4.57 20.25 -6.06
N ARG A 54 -5.64 19.48 -6.25
CA ARG A 54 -7.02 19.86 -5.87
C ARG A 54 -7.57 19.06 -4.67
N GLY A 55 -6.72 18.31 -3.96
CA GLY A 55 -7.14 17.47 -2.84
C GLY A 55 -7.91 16.20 -3.22
N ILE A 56 -8.02 15.87 -4.51
CA ILE A 56 -8.85 14.74 -4.98
C ILE A 56 -8.40 13.39 -4.43
N ALA A 57 -7.09 13.12 -4.39
CA ALA A 57 -6.59 11.85 -3.84
C ALA A 57 -6.96 11.68 -2.35
N GLU A 58 -6.86 12.76 -1.57
CA GLU A 58 -7.27 12.77 -0.17
C GLU A 58 -8.79 12.58 -0.03
N ALA A 59 -9.58 13.20 -0.90
CA ALA A 59 -11.03 13.00 -0.94
C ALA A 59 -11.41 11.55 -1.28
N LEU A 60 -10.71 10.92 -2.24
CA LEU A 60 -10.93 9.51 -2.59
C LEU A 60 -10.58 8.56 -1.43
N LEU A 61 -9.48 8.80 -0.73
CA LEU A 61 -9.07 7.98 0.42
C LEU A 61 -9.98 8.16 1.65
N ASN A 62 -10.68 9.29 1.74
CA ASN A 62 -11.68 9.52 2.78
C ASN A 62 -13.10 9.05 2.36
N TYR A 63 -13.29 8.70 1.09
CA TYR A 63 -14.56 8.19 0.60
C TYR A 63 -14.82 6.80 1.18
N ASN A 64 -16.02 6.59 1.72
CA ASN A 64 -16.49 5.33 2.29
C ASN A 64 -15.74 4.79 3.53
N LEU A 65 -14.96 5.62 4.25
CA LEU A 65 -14.34 5.18 5.51
C LEU A 65 -15.37 4.67 6.53
N GLU A 66 -16.49 5.38 6.70
CA GLU A 66 -17.57 4.95 7.60
C GLU A 66 -18.20 3.62 7.17
N GLU A 67 -18.23 3.33 5.87
CA GLU A 67 -18.77 2.08 5.34
C GLU A 67 -17.80 0.92 5.62
N MET A 68 -16.49 1.14 5.47
CA MET A 68 -15.46 0.17 5.85
C MET A 68 -15.52 -0.16 7.34
N GLU A 69 -15.69 0.84 8.21
CA GLU A 69 -15.91 0.64 9.65
C GLU A 69 -17.17 -0.21 9.92
N LYS A 70 -18.28 0.05 9.21
CA LYS A 70 -19.52 -0.75 9.32
C LYS A 70 -19.35 -2.20 8.84
N PHE A 71 -18.46 -2.44 7.87
CA PHE A 71 -18.08 -3.78 7.45
C PHE A 71 -17.13 -4.49 8.44
N GLY A 72 -16.79 -3.84 9.56
CA GLY A 72 -15.97 -4.42 10.62
C GLY A 72 -14.48 -4.24 10.42
N CYS A 73 -14.05 -3.46 9.42
CA CYS A 73 -12.64 -3.09 9.30
C CYS A 73 -12.25 -2.24 10.51
N GLN A 74 -11.08 -2.53 11.09
CA GLN A 74 -10.56 -1.83 12.28
C GLN A 74 -9.42 -0.87 11.92
N GLY A 75 -9.02 -0.84 10.65
CA GLY A 75 -8.02 0.06 10.13
C GLY A 75 -7.87 -0.04 8.63
N LEU A 76 -6.94 0.76 8.13
CA LEU A 76 -6.57 0.93 6.73
C LEU A 76 -5.12 0.49 6.56
N ILE A 77 -4.81 -0.19 5.46
CA ILE A 77 -3.47 -0.65 5.10
C ILE A 77 -3.20 -0.40 3.61
N THR A 78 -1.93 -0.22 3.23
CA THR A 78 -1.53 -0.07 1.82
C THR A 78 -0.03 -0.20 1.61
N GLU A 79 0.37 -0.80 0.50
CA GLU A 79 1.72 -0.77 -0.04
C GLU A 79 1.90 0.47 -0.94
N ALA A 80 2.53 1.51 -0.40
CA ALA A 80 2.75 2.74 -1.15
C ALA A 80 4.06 2.66 -1.96
N SER A 81 3.93 2.34 -3.25
CA SER A 81 5.05 2.20 -4.20
C SER A 81 5.35 3.48 -5.01
N ALA A 82 4.65 4.58 -4.75
CA ALA A 82 4.85 5.87 -5.41
C ALA A 82 5.16 6.97 -4.39
N PHE A 83 6.17 7.79 -4.68
CA PHE A 83 6.62 8.86 -3.79
C PHE A 83 5.52 9.81 -3.31
N ASN A 84 4.61 10.21 -4.21
CA ASN A 84 3.51 11.11 -3.84
C ASN A 84 2.48 10.43 -2.94
N SER A 85 2.22 9.13 -3.14
CA SER A 85 1.31 8.37 -2.28
C SER A 85 1.92 8.20 -0.88
N GLN A 86 3.21 7.89 -0.78
CA GLN A 86 3.93 7.82 0.49
C GLN A 86 3.81 9.12 1.30
N LYS A 87 4.00 10.27 0.63
CA LYS A 87 3.82 11.59 1.27
C LYS A 87 2.36 11.84 1.69
N LEU A 88 1.40 11.45 0.85
CA LEU A 88 -0.01 11.62 1.13
C LEU A 88 -0.43 10.83 2.37
N PHE A 89 -0.07 9.55 2.46
CA PHE A 89 -0.42 8.71 3.61
C PHE A 89 0.17 9.25 4.92
N GLN A 90 1.42 9.70 4.90
CA GLN A 90 2.06 10.35 6.05
C GLN A 90 1.32 11.64 6.45
N LYS A 91 0.95 12.50 5.48
CA LYS A 91 0.12 13.70 5.74
C LYS A 91 -1.25 13.33 6.34
N MET A 92 -1.84 12.21 5.92
CA MET A 92 -3.14 11.72 6.39
C MET A 92 -3.08 10.98 7.73
N GLY A 93 -1.91 10.93 8.38
CA GLY A 93 -1.73 10.34 9.70
C GLY A 93 -1.61 8.82 9.69
N TYR A 94 -1.20 8.22 8.56
CA TYR A 94 -0.77 6.82 8.55
C TYR A 94 0.61 6.71 9.19
N SER A 95 0.83 5.61 9.91
CA SER A 95 2.13 5.21 10.44
C SER A 95 2.78 4.25 9.47
N ARG A 96 4.08 4.43 9.23
CA ARG A 96 4.87 3.49 8.44
C ARG A 96 5.25 2.30 9.30
N LEU A 97 4.80 1.11 8.94
CA LEU A 97 5.12 -0.13 9.65
C LEU A 97 6.41 -0.76 9.11
N PHE A 98 6.61 -0.70 7.80
CA PHE A 98 7.71 -1.37 7.13
C PHE A 98 8.13 -0.62 5.87
N GLU A 99 9.38 -0.81 5.43
CA GLU A 99 9.85 -0.34 4.14
C GLU A 99 10.95 -1.23 3.57
N ILE A 100 11.02 -1.28 2.24
CA ILE A 100 12.13 -1.89 1.50
C ILE A 100 12.69 -0.83 0.59
N LYS A 101 13.96 -0.47 0.79
CA LYS A 101 14.68 0.39 -0.16
C LYS A 101 14.95 -0.38 -1.43
N HIS A 102 14.72 0.25 -2.57
CA HIS A 102 15.05 -0.32 -3.88
C HIS A 102 16.56 -0.62 -4.01
N SER A 103 17.43 0.13 -3.32
CA SER A 103 18.87 -0.15 -3.26
C SER A 103 19.22 -1.49 -2.64
N ASP A 104 18.36 -1.99 -1.75
CA ASP A 104 18.56 -3.22 -1.00
C ASP A 104 17.83 -4.40 -1.69
N TRP A 105 16.92 -4.10 -2.63
CA TRP A 105 16.20 -5.07 -3.45
C TRP A 105 16.92 -5.34 -4.77
N LYS A 106 17.77 -6.38 -4.75
CA LYS A 106 18.68 -6.72 -5.85
C LYS A 106 18.30 -8.03 -6.52
N GLY A 107 18.57 -8.13 -7.81
CA GLY A 107 18.49 -9.39 -8.54
C GLY A 107 19.66 -10.31 -8.20
N GLU A 108 19.63 -11.52 -8.77
CA GLU A 108 20.69 -12.52 -8.61
C GLU A 108 22.07 -12.00 -9.05
N ASP A 109 22.12 -11.07 -9.99
CA ASP A 109 23.34 -10.42 -10.46
C ASP A 109 23.86 -9.31 -9.53
N GLY A 110 23.21 -9.12 -8.38
CA GLY A 110 23.55 -8.09 -7.39
C GLY A 110 23.15 -6.67 -7.79
N LYS A 111 22.44 -6.48 -8.92
CA LYS A 111 21.99 -5.15 -9.35
C LYS A 111 20.60 -4.85 -8.81
N GLN A 112 20.41 -3.58 -8.47
CA GLN A 112 19.10 -3.03 -8.09
C GLN A 112 18.08 -3.25 -9.21
N ILE A 113 16.92 -3.79 -8.83
CA ILE A 113 15.86 -4.13 -9.79
C ILE A 113 15.06 -2.89 -10.22
N PHE A 114 14.71 -2.02 -9.27
CA PHE A 114 13.83 -0.88 -9.50
C PHE A 114 14.59 0.43 -9.53
N ASN A 115 14.61 1.11 -10.68
CA ASN A 115 15.19 2.44 -10.82
C ASN A 115 14.12 3.42 -11.33
N CYS A 116 13.47 4.15 -10.42
CA CYS A 116 12.32 5.00 -10.73
C CYS A 116 12.75 6.43 -11.07
N LYS A 117 12.26 6.95 -12.20
CA LYS A 117 12.61 8.30 -12.70
C LYS A 117 12.01 9.44 -11.86
N ASP A 118 10.98 9.16 -11.08
CA ASP A 118 10.28 10.15 -10.26
C ASP A 118 10.90 10.34 -8.87
N GLY A 119 12.03 9.68 -8.60
CA GLY A 119 12.74 9.74 -7.33
C GLY A 119 12.24 8.75 -6.28
N THR A 120 11.29 7.86 -6.61
CA THR A 120 10.87 6.80 -5.69
C THR A 120 12.01 5.81 -5.45
N ASP A 121 12.47 5.72 -4.20
CA ASP A 121 13.63 4.91 -3.79
C ASP A 121 13.26 3.73 -2.89
N LYS A 122 11.98 3.57 -2.56
CA LYS A 122 11.47 2.51 -1.71
C LYS A 122 9.99 2.24 -1.94
N ILE A 123 9.55 1.08 -1.48
CA ILE A 123 8.15 0.76 -1.21
C ILE A 123 7.91 0.72 0.30
N THR A 124 6.73 1.12 0.75
CA THR A 124 6.42 1.24 2.18
C THR A 124 5.08 0.58 2.51
N LEU A 125 4.97 0.02 3.71
CA LEU A 125 3.71 -0.44 4.30
C LEU A 125 3.18 0.65 5.22
N GLU A 126 2.03 1.22 4.88
CA GLU A 126 1.39 2.30 5.63
C GLU A 126 0.12 1.79 6.31
N PHE A 127 -0.03 2.07 7.60
CA PHE A 127 -1.17 1.64 8.41
C PHE A 127 -1.84 2.81 9.12
N LYS A 128 -3.16 2.79 9.20
CA LYS A 128 -3.93 3.72 10.04
C LYS A 128 -5.09 2.99 10.70
N GLN A 129 -5.07 2.90 12.02
CA GLN A 129 -6.21 2.36 12.77
C GLN A 129 -7.40 3.33 12.71
N PHE A 130 -8.61 2.80 12.58
CA PHE A 130 -9.81 3.61 12.82
C PHE A 130 -9.86 3.99 14.30
N LYS A 131 -10.21 5.24 14.60
CA LYS A 131 -10.40 5.65 15.99
C LYS A 131 -11.65 4.96 16.51
N ASN A 132 -11.55 4.25 17.63
CA ASN A 132 -12.74 3.82 18.34
C ASN A 132 -13.55 5.07 18.71
N ILE A 133 -14.77 5.22 18.20
CA ILE A 133 -15.73 6.28 18.57
C ILE A 133 -16.25 6.06 20.01
N LYS A 134 -15.45 5.44 20.90
CA LYS A 134 -15.79 5.25 22.32
C LYS A 134 -15.00 6.16 23.26
N GLU A 135 -14.11 7.01 22.76
CA GLU A 135 -13.32 7.96 23.60
C GLU A 135 -13.64 9.44 23.33
N LEU A 136 -14.78 9.76 22.72
CA LEU A 136 -15.18 11.14 22.41
C LEU A 136 -16.54 11.58 22.97
N ILE A 137 -17.10 10.85 23.94
CA ILE A 137 -18.30 11.27 24.70
C ILE A 137 -18.13 10.88 26.16
#